data_AF-A0A3A8F7D5-F1
#
_entry.id   AF-A0A3A8F7D5-F1
#
_cell.length_a   1.000
_cell.length_b   1.000
_cell.length_c   1.000
_cell.angle_alpha   90.00
_cell.angle_beta   90.00
_cell.angle_gamma   90.00
#
_symmetry.space_group_name_H-M   'P 1'
#
loop_
_entity.id
_entity.type
_entity.pdbx_description
1 polymer ?
#
loop_
_entity_poly.entity_id
_entity_poly.type
_entity_poly.pdbx_seq_one_letter_code
_entity_poly.pdbx_strand_id
1 'polypeptide(L)'
;LSAKQWYNGEKSQTIIRDTIVADTGKYYASANLKESAQVGDYSVVADSVYTQLVPSAQTETPMVNINAAGDSVALVKTASGALNKTFPNITVNTVQGLYIGSSVMPKSVEFNLFGSAITDVGGELKNSTGTSIGTINYQNGAIAWNANAGTGTTDLTVTFMPAAAVTAPVESMLIYVNQENNGFNWIKNLVPLPSPGSLQFSYLVQNQVYTLRDNGAGQLRGSDSSFGSGSVDYETGTMAVTVGELADVGSAILLTWSNMITAQERSGLTINKAYIEIPVNDSI
;
A
#
# COMPACT_ATOMS: atom_id res chain seq x y z
N LEU A 1 18.41 7.74 -58.25
CA LEU A 1 18.86 7.97 -59.65
C LEU A 1 17.64 7.95 -60.55
N SER A 2 17.51 8.87 -61.50
CA SER A 2 16.50 8.75 -62.58
C SER A 2 16.96 7.72 -63.62
N ALA A 3 16.04 7.18 -64.43
CA ALA A 3 16.35 6.16 -65.45
C ALA A 3 17.45 6.60 -66.45
N LYS A 4 17.49 7.89 -66.78
CA LYS A 4 18.52 8.50 -67.65
C LYS A 4 19.92 8.46 -67.03
N GLN A 5 20.02 8.61 -65.70
CA GLN A 5 21.30 8.63 -64.98
C GLN A 5 21.85 7.23 -64.73
N TRP A 6 20.97 6.25 -64.56
CA TRP A 6 21.34 4.84 -64.46
C TRP A 6 21.94 4.33 -65.79
N TYR A 7 21.32 4.68 -66.93
CA TYR A 7 21.83 4.32 -68.26
C TYR A 7 23.23 4.89 -68.55
N ASN A 8 23.57 6.06 -68.00
CA ASN A 8 24.87 6.71 -68.17
C ASN A 8 25.95 6.23 -67.16
N GLY A 9 25.66 5.23 -66.32
CA GLY A 9 26.65 4.65 -65.40
C GLY A 9 27.03 5.53 -64.21
N GLU A 10 26.17 6.50 -63.84
CA GLU A 10 26.43 7.40 -62.70
C GLU A 10 26.34 6.65 -61.36
N LYS A 11 27.32 6.88 -60.46
CA LYS A 11 27.37 6.23 -59.14
C LYS A 11 26.31 6.83 -58.21
N SER A 12 25.52 5.96 -57.57
CA SER A 12 24.51 6.38 -56.60
C SER A 12 25.17 6.97 -55.35
N GLN A 13 24.76 8.18 -54.94
CA GLN A 13 25.17 8.75 -53.66
C GLN A 13 24.45 8.02 -52.52
N THR A 14 25.20 7.56 -51.52
CA THR A 14 24.65 7.00 -50.28
C THR A 14 24.09 8.15 -49.44
N ILE A 15 22.78 8.18 -49.26
CA ILE A 15 22.11 9.18 -48.42
C ILE A 15 21.83 8.52 -47.07
N ILE A 16 22.47 9.03 -46.01
CA ILE A 16 22.09 8.68 -44.64
C ILE A 16 20.85 9.51 -44.30
N ARG A 17 19.74 8.85 -43.99
CA ARG A 17 18.50 9.51 -43.53
C ARG A 17 18.33 9.28 -42.05
N ASP A 18 18.35 10.37 -41.30
CA ASP A 18 17.99 10.37 -39.89
C ASP A 18 16.47 10.46 -39.78
N THR A 19 15.88 9.63 -38.93
CA THR A 19 14.41 9.53 -38.80
C THR A 19 14.01 9.94 -37.40
N ILE A 20 13.39 11.11 -37.26
CA ILE A 20 12.66 11.47 -36.05
C ILE A 20 11.24 10.89 -36.15
N VAL A 21 10.73 10.34 -35.05
CA VAL A 21 9.37 9.79 -35.00
C VAL A 21 8.39 10.94 -35.09
N ALA A 22 7.71 11.05 -36.24
CA ALA A 22 6.56 11.91 -36.43
C ALA A 22 5.32 11.01 -36.52
N ASP A 23 4.54 11.00 -35.43
CA ASP A 23 3.26 10.32 -35.35
C ASP A 23 2.25 11.04 -36.23
N THR A 24 2.26 10.79 -37.55
CA THR A 24 1.18 10.92 -38.57
C THR A 24 1.76 10.62 -39.98
N GLY A 25 2.44 9.48 -40.16
CA GLY A 25 2.98 9.08 -41.46
C GLY A 25 2.03 8.15 -42.23
N LYS A 26 1.57 8.55 -43.42
CA LYS A 26 1.01 7.58 -44.38
C LYS A 26 2.16 6.77 -44.97
N TYR A 27 2.22 5.48 -44.68
CA TYR A 27 3.25 4.58 -45.20
C TYR A 27 2.84 4.07 -46.59
N TYR A 28 3.66 4.35 -47.60
CA TYR A 28 3.49 3.83 -48.95
C TYR A 28 4.55 2.76 -49.20
N ALA A 29 4.13 1.57 -49.66
CA ALA A 29 5.02 0.49 -50.07
C ALA A 29 4.64 0.02 -51.49
N SER A 30 5.63 -0.42 -52.26
CA SER A 30 5.42 -1.06 -53.56
C SER A 30 5.39 -2.58 -53.39
N ALA A 31 4.37 -3.25 -53.92
CA ALA A 31 4.30 -4.71 -53.99
C ALA A 31 4.52 -5.16 -55.44
N ASN A 32 5.14 -6.33 -55.61
CA ASN A 32 5.23 -6.97 -56.93
C ASN A 32 3.84 -7.39 -57.42
N LEU A 33 3.69 -7.57 -58.74
CA LEU A 33 2.49 -8.15 -59.32
C LEU A 33 2.54 -9.67 -59.20
N LYS A 34 1.40 -10.27 -58.87
CA LYS A 34 1.24 -11.73 -58.81
C LYS A 34 1.33 -12.36 -60.21
N GLU A 35 0.87 -11.64 -61.22
CA GLU A 35 0.89 -12.04 -62.64
C GLU A 35 1.35 -10.87 -63.52
N SER A 36 1.91 -11.17 -64.70
CA SER A 36 2.41 -10.14 -65.63
C SER A 36 1.25 -9.37 -66.26
N ALA A 37 1.19 -8.04 -66.07
CA ALA A 37 0.17 -7.18 -66.66
C ALA A 37 0.45 -6.86 -68.15
N GLN A 38 -0.60 -6.78 -68.97
CA GLN A 38 -0.54 -6.44 -70.39
C GLN A 38 -1.05 -5.02 -70.65
N VAL A 39 -0.70 -4.46 -71.81
CA VAL A 39 -1.18 -3.14 -72.23
C VAL A 39 -2.67 -3.23 -72.57
N GLY A 40 -3.53 -2.61 -71.75
CA GLY A 40 -4.98 -2.65 -71.88
C GLY A 40 -5.73 -3.16 -70.64
N ASP A 41 -5.01 -3.66 -69.63
CA ASP A 41 -5.61 -4.16 -68.39
C ASP A 41 -6.03 -2.99 -67.46
N TYR A 42 -7.28 -3.01 -67.00
CA TYR A 42 -7.84 -1.98 -66.10
C TYR A 42 -7.72 -2.34 -64.61
N SER A 43 -7.20 -3.53 -64.29
CA SER A 43 -6.99 -3.99 -62.91
C SER A 43 -5.80 -4.92 -62.85
N VAL A 44 -4.96 -4.78 -61.82
CA VAL A 44 -3.78 -5.63 -61.59
C VAL A 44 -3.83 -6.25 -60.20
N VAL A 45 -3.32 -7.48 -60.05
CA VAL A 45 -3.31 -8.21 -58.77
C VAL A 45 -1.92 -8.11 -58.15
N ALA A 46 -1.85 -7.52 -56.96
CA ALA A 46 -0.62 -7.47 -56.17
C ALA A 46 -0.31 -8.85 -55.55
N ASP A 47 0.97 -9.20 -55.44
CA ASP A 47 1.48 -10.47 -54.91
C ASP A 47 1.15 -10.64 -53.41
N SER A 48 1.28 -9.56 -52.63
CA SER A 48 0.84 -9.50 -51.23
C SER A 48 0.49 -8.06 -50.83
N VAL A 49 -0.51 -7.91 -49.96
CA VAL A 49 -0.88 -6.65 -49.30
C VAL A 49 -0.27 -6.51 -47.90
N TYR A 50 0.36 -7.57 -47.39
CA TYR A 50 0.97 -7.60 -46.07
C TYR A 50 2.45 -7.20 -46.17
N THR A 51 2.80 -6.08 -45.55
CA THR A 51 4.19 -5.67 -45.30
C THR A 51 4.45 -5.72 -43.80
N GLN A 52 5.68 -6.03 -43.40
CA GLN A 52 6.05 -5.99 -41.99
C GLN A 52 6.14 -4.50 -41.58
N LEU A 53 5.03 -3.96 -41.06
CA LEU A 53 5.08 -2.76 -40.24
C LEU A 53 5.89 -3.12 -39.02
N VAL A 54 7.13 -2.63 -38.94
CA VAL A 54 7.90 -2.71 -37.71
C VAL A 54 7.22 -1.72 -36.76
N PRO A 55 6.53 -2.15 -35.68
CA PRO A 55 6.02 -1.21 -34.71
C PRO A 55 7.25 -0.59 -34.03
N SER A 56 7.46 0.70 -34.23
CA SER A 56 8.53 1.42 -33.56
C SER A 56 8.19 1.55 -32.08
N ALA A 57 9.01 0.87 -31.27
CA ALA A 57 9.20 1.06 -29.84
C ALA A 57 7.96 0.89 -28.95
N GLN A 58 7.80 -0.30 -28.38
CA GLN A 58 7.25 -0.41 -27.03
C GLN A 58 8.23 0.32 -26.10
N THR A 59 7.97 1.60 -25.80
CA THR A 59 8.73 2.32 -24.76
C THR A 59 8.25 1.79 -23.42
N GLU A 60 8.88 0.72 -22.96
CA GLU A 60 8.80 0.30 -21.57
C GLU A 60 9.42 1.43 -20.74
N THR A 61 8.64 2.01 -19.82
CA THR A 61 9.21 2.88 -18.79
C THR A 61 9.56 1.96 -17.62
N PRO A 62 10.82 1.55 -17.43
CA PRO A 62 11.17 0.69 -16.32
C PRO A 62 10.98 1.46 -15.03
N MET A 63 9.97 1.07 -14.27
CA MET A 63 9.75 1.51 -12.91
C MET A 63 10.69 0.73 -11.99
N VAL A 64 11.91 1.24 -11.81
CA VAL A 64 12.93 0.60 -10.97
C VAL A 64 12.80 1.10 -9.53
N ASN A 65 12.85 0.17 -8.57
CA ASN A 65 12.82 0.45 -7.13
C ASN A 65 11.53 1.15 -6.64
N ILE A 66 10.39 0.80 -7.22
CA ILE A 66 9.10 1.20 -6.66
C ILE A 66 8.73 0.22 -5.55
N ASN A 67 8.58 0.73 -4.33
CA ASN A 67 7.97 -0.03 -3.26
C ASN A 67 6.47 -0.22 -3.58
N ALA A 68 6.14 -1.30 -4.29
CA ALA A 68 4.78 -1.64 -4.68
C ALA A 68 3.86 -1.91 -3.47
N ALA A 69 4.43 -2.15 -2.30
CA ALA A 69 3.70 -2.49 -1.08
C ALA A 69 3.45 -1.28 -0.16
N GLY A 70 4.03 -0.12 -0.47
CA GLY A 70 4.04 1.05 0.42
C GLY A 70 4.80 0.79 1.72
N ASP A 71 4.98 1.83 2.54
CA ASP A 71 5.48 1.64 3.90
C ASP A 71 4.33 1.17 4.79
N SER A 72 4.38 -0.09 5.24
CA SER A 72 3.47 -0.57 6.28
C SER A 72 4.06 -0.24 7.64
N VAL A 73 3.30 0.49 8.46
CA VAL A 73 3.73 0.85 9.81
C VAL A 73 3.41 -0.32 10.74
N ALA A 74 4.45 -1.09 11.09
CA ALA A 74 4.35 -2.07 12.15
C ALA A 74 4.52 -1.38 13.50
N LEU A 75 3.60 -1.63 14.44
CA LEU A 75 3.73 -1.18 15.82
C LEU A 75 4.43 -2.26 16.64
N VAL A 76 5.58 -1.92 17.22
CA VAL A 76 6.32 -2.83 18.10
C VAL A 76 6.02 -2.48 19.55
N LYS A 77 5.61 -3.48 20.33
CA LYS A 77 5.33 -3.34 21.76
C LYS A 77 6.59 -3.04 22.57
N THR A 78 6.45 -2.25 23.64
CA THR A 78 7.47 -2.17 24.69
C THR A 78 7.55 -3.49 25.49
N ALA A 79 8.72 -3.79 26.08
CA ALA A 79 8.92 -4.98 26.90
C ALA A 79 8.23 -4.88 28.29
N SER A 80 8.02 -3.67 28.80
CA SER A 80 7.52 -3.45 30.17
C SER A 80 6.09 -2.92 30.20
N GLY A 81 5.11 -3.83 30.22
CA GLY A 81 3.75 -3.64 30.77
C GLY A 81 2.93 -2.44 30.28
N ALA A 82 1.73 -2.30 30.82
CA ALA A 82 0.93 -1.09 30.62
C ALA A 82 1.48 0.05 31.51
N LEU A 83 1.57 1.25 30.96
CA LEU A 83 1.90 2.48 31.68
C LEU A 83 0.62 3.20 32.08
N ASN A 84 0.65 3.83 33.26
CA ASN A 84 -0.40 4.74 33.71
C ASN A 84 0.08 6.18 33.51
N LYS A 85 -0.70 6.99 32.81
CA LYS A 85 -0.46 8.44 32.68
C LYS A 85 -1.70 9.21 33.08
N THR A 86 -1.53 10.13 34.03
CA THR A 86 -2.60 11.02 34.48
C THR A 86 -2.55 12.35 33.74
N PHE A 87 -3.68 12.75 33.19
CA PHE A 87 -3.92 14.02 32.53
C PHE A 87 -4.87 14.83 33.39
N PRO A 88 -4.37 15.85 34.10
CA PRO A 88 -5.23 16.71 34.89
C PRO A 88 -6.02 17.65 33.98
N ASN A 89 -7.25 17.98 34.40
CA ASN A 89 -8.05 19.06 33.84
C ASN A 89 -8.30 18.94 32.32
N ILE A 90 -8.55 17.73 31.82
CA ILE A 90 -8.87 17.54 30.41
C ILE A 90 -10.29 17.99 30.13
N THR A 91 -10.51 18.64 28.98
CA THR A 91 -11.86 18.96 28.51
C THR A 91 -12.31 17.90 27.53
N VAL A 92 -13.42 17.25 27.84
CA VAL A 92 -14.05 16.22 27.00
C VAL A 92 -15.18 16.88 26.23
N ASN A 93 -15.04 16.93 24.91
CA ASN A 93 -16.04 17.41 23.96
C ASN A 93 -15.72 16.88 22.56
N THR A 94 -16.61 17.10 21.59
CA THR A 94 -16.45 16.61 20.21
C THR A 94 -15.47 17.42 19.35
N VAL A 95 -14.88 18.49 19.88
CA VAL A 95 -13.98 19.41 19.15
C VAL A 95 -12.51 19.16 19.50
N GLN A 96 -12.22 18.82 20.75
CA GLN A 96 -10.87 18.65 21.28
C GLN A 96 -10.60 17.17 21.56
N GLY A 97 -9.52 16.65 21.00
CA GLY A 97 -9.03 15.30 21.34
C GLY A 97 -8.06 15.30 22.53
N LEU A 98 -7.78 14.12 23.06
CA LEU A 98 -6.71 13.91 24.04
C LEU A 98 -5.50 13.27 23.37
N TYR A 99 -4.31 13.83 23.58
CA TYR A 99 -3.06 13.27 23.08
C TYR A 99 -2.30 12.54 24.20
N ILE A 100 -2.11 11.24 24.04
CA ILE A 100 -1.47 10.39 25.05
C ILE A 100 0.04 10.70 25.15
N GLY A 101 0.67 11.15 24.08
CA GLY A 101 2.09 11.52 24.06
C GLY A 101 3.02 10.51 23.39
N SER A 102 2.51 9.37 22.92
CA SER A 102 3.26 8.34 22.21
C SER A 102 2.33 7.51 21.35
N SER A 103 2.88 6.75 20.40
CA SER A 103 2.12 5.66 19.78
C SER A 103 1.73 4.64 20.85
N VAL A 104 0.58 3.99 20.66
CA VAL A 104 0.01 3.03 21.61
C VAL A 104 -0.33 1.73 20.90
N MET A 105 -0.12 0.60 21.56
CA MET A 105 -0.41 -0.71 20.99
C MET A 105 -1.93 -0.90 20.88
N PRO A 106 -2.44 -1.46 19.76
CA PRO A 106 -3.85 -1.82 19.65
C PRO A 106 -4.32 -2.74 20.78
N LYS A 107 -5.57 -2.56 21.23
CA LYS A 107 -6.21 -3.29 22.35
C LYS A 107 -5.52 -3.13 23.71
N SER A 108 -4.71 -2.10 23.90
CA SER A 108 -4.01 -1.87 25.17
C SER A 108 -4.53 -0.70 26.00
N VAL A 109 -5.41 0.14 25.43
CA VAL A 109 -5.88 1.37 26.08
C VAL A 109 -7.10 1.08 26.96
N GLU A 110 -7.01 1.55 28.21
CA GLU A 110 -8.03 1.43 29.25
C GLU A 110 -8.06 2.71 30.10
N PHE A 111 -9.24 3.19 30.47
CA PHE A 111 -9.40 4.28 31.44
C PHE A 111 -10.83 4.36 31.99
N ASN A 112 -11.02 5.14 33.06
CA ASN A 112 -12.35 5.48 33.57
C ASN A 112 -12.72 6.92 33.20
N LEU A 113 -13.84 7.09 32.49
CA LEU A 113 -14.36 8.39 32.09
C LEU A 113 -15.73 8.62 32.73
N PHE A 114 -15.87 9.69 33.53
CA PHE A 114 -17.10 10.04 34.25
C PHE A 114 -17.75 8.84 34.99
N GLY A 115 -16.93 7.99 35.61
CA GLY A 115 -17.37 6.80 36.34
C GLY A 115 -17.66 5.57 35.47
N SER A 116 -17.50 5.64 34.15
CA SER A 116 -17.63 4.51 33.24
C SER A 116 -16.26 3.97 32.82
N ALA A 117 -16.08 2.65 32.93
CA ALA A 117 -14.89 1.98 32.39
C ALA A 117 -14.94 1.92 30.86
N ILE A 118 -13.87 2.40 30.24
CA ILE A 118 -13.69 2.47 28.79
C ILE A 118 -12.53 1.55 28.39
N THR A 119 -12.78 0.71 27.40
CA THR A 119 -11.81 -0.22 26.83
C THR A 119 -11.67 -0.02 25.33
N ASP A 120 -10.47 -0.28 24.83
CA ASP A 120 -10.16 -0.27 23.40
C ASP A 120 -10.60 -1.56 22.70
N VAL A 121 -11.50 -1.41 21.73
CA VAL A 121 -12.04 -2.48 20.90
C VAL A 121 -11.67 -2.22 19.43
N GLY A 122 -10.38 -2.04 19.16
CA GLY A 122 -9.86 -2.01 17.80
C GLY A 122 -10.06 -0.67 17.11
N GLY A 123 -9.63 0.40 17.77
CA GLY A 123 -9.69 1.77 17.25
C GLY A 123 -10.93 2.52 17.69
N GLU A 124 -11.90 1.81 18.28
CA GLU A 124 -13.05 2.38 18.98
C GLU A 124 -12.90 2.20 20.48
N LEU A 125 -13.14 3.26 21.23
CA LEU A 125 -13.18 3.25 22.68
C LEU A 125 -14.62 3.02 23.13
N LYS A 126 -14.88 1.92 23.83
CA LYS A 126 -16.23 1.50 24.20
C LYS A 126 -16.39 1.41 25.70
N ASN A 127 -17.58 1.78 26.19
CA ASN A 127 -17.94 1.51 27.57
C ASN A 127 -18.31 0.04 27.78
N SER A 128 -18.53 -0.37 29.03
CA SER A 128 -18.94 -1.74 29.40
C SER A 128 -20.26 -2.20 28.76
N THR A 129 -21.10 -1.26 28.31
CA THR A 129 -22.36 -1.55 27.59
C THR A 129 -22.18 -1.67 26.06
N GLY A 130 -20.96 -1.50 25.55
CA GLY A 130 -20.64 -1.58 24.12
C GLY A 130 -20.89 -0.30 23.31
N THR A 131 -21.29 0.80 23.97
CA THR A 131 -21.48 2.09 23.31
C THR A 131 -20.12 2.70 22.96
N SER A 132 -19.94 3.10 21.69
CA SER A 132 -18.74 3.82 21.25
C SER A 132 -18.74 5.23 21.83
N ILE A 133 -17.66 5.59 22.50
CA ILE A 133 -17.42 6.86 23.19
C ILE A 133 -16.44 7.74 22.41
N GLY A 134 -15.65 7.13 21.53
CA GLY A 134 -14.65 7.82 20.72
C GLY A 134 -13.81 6.84 19.93
N THR A 135 -12.78 7.36 19.29
CA THR A 135 -11.80 6.59 18.54
C THR A 135 -10.38 6.86 19.04
N ILE A 136 -9.48 5.91 18.82
CA ILE A 136 -8.06 6.03 19.13
C ILE A 136 -7.25 5.85 17.84
N ASN A 137 -6.41 6.84 17.54
CA ASN A 137 -5.35 6.69 16.53
C ASN A 137 -4.10 6.12 17.21
N TYR A 138 -3.76 4.87 16.91
CA TYR A 138 -2.64 4.17 17.54
C TYR A 138 -1.27 4.75 17.22
N GLN A 139 -1.07 5.26 16.01
CA GLN A 139 0.22 5.82 15.58
C GLN A 139 0.54 7.10 16.34
N ASN A 140 -0.46 7.93 16.56
CA ASN A 140 -0.29 9.21 17.24
C ASN A 140 -0.62 9.12 18.74
N GLY A 141 -1.30 8.07 19.19
CA GLY A 141 -1.88 8.03 20.53
C GLY A 141 -2.92 9.13 20.75
N ALA A 142 -3.69 9.46 19.71
CA ALA A 142 -4.67 10.54 19.75
C ALA A 142 -6.09 9.99 19.90
N ILE A 143 -6.75 10.36 20.99
CA ILE A 143 -8.15 10.04 21.25
C ILE A 143 -9.03 11.16 20.70
N ALA A 144 -10.03 10.80 19.89
CA ALA A 144 -11.09 11.70 19.46
C ALA A 144 -12.41 11.29 20.11
N TRP A 145 -13.05 12.22 20.83
CA TRP A 145 -14.32 11.96 21.50
C TRP A 145 -15.51 12.09 20.55
N ASN A 146 -16.54 11.30 20.78
CA ASN A 146 -17.84 11.48 20.13
C ASN A 146 -18.88 12.05 21.12
N ALA A 147 -20.11 12.26 20.65
CA ALA A 147 -21.19 12.83 21.47
C ALA A 147 -21.54 11.99 22.72
N ASN A 148 -21.23 10.69 22.72
CA ASN A 148 -21.51 9.78 23.83
C ASN A 148 -20.48 9.87 24.96
N ALA A 149 -19.34 10.54 24.75
CA ALA A 149 -18.34 10.78 25.79
C ALA A 149 -18.83 11.71 26.91
N GLY A 150 -19.97 12.38 26.70
CA GLY A 150 -20.41 13.47 27.55
C GLY A 150 -19.59 14.73 27.30
N THR A 151 -19.93 15.77 28.06
CA THR A 151 -19.23 17.06 28.00
C THR A 151 -18.86 17.50 29.40
N GLY A 152 -17.60 17.84 29.61
CA GLY A 152 -17.16 18.32 30.92
C GLY A 152 -15.64 18.30 31.06
N THR A 153 -15.21 18.64 32.26
CA THR A 153 -13.79 18.70 32.62
C THR A 153 -13.52 17.68 33.72
N THR A 154 -12.48 16.86 33.55
CA THR A 154 -12.12 15.80 34.50
C THR A 154 -10.62 15.54 34.48
N ASP A 155 -10.11 14.99 35.57
CA ASP A 155 -8.81 14.32 35.55
C ASP A 155 -8.99 12.93 34.94
N LEU A 156 -8.09 12.53 34.04
CA LEU A 156 -8.15 11.24 33.36
C LEU A 156 -6.83 10.50 33.55
N THR A 157 -6.89 9.32 34.16
CA THR A 157 -5.75 8.39 34.21
C THR A 157 -5.95 7.34 33.14
N VAL A 158 -5.04 7.31 32.16
CA VAL A 158 -5.06 6.37 31.03
C VAL A 158 -3.98 5.32 31.22
N THR A 159 -4.41 4.07 31.19
CA THR A 159 -3.56 2.88 31.13
C THR A 159 -3.35 2.51 29.66
N PHE A 160 -2.11 2.41 29.19
CA PHE A 160 -1.82 2.04 27.79
C PHE A 160 -0.45 1.37 27.66
N MET A 161 -0.26 0.56 26.61
CA MET A 161 1.08 0.06 26.27
C MET A 161 1.69 0.93 25.18
N PRO A 162 2.83 1.62 25.43
CA PRO A 162 3.54 2.36 24.40
C PRO A 162 3.98 1.45 23.26
N ALA A 163 3.90 1.97 22.04
CA ALA A 163 4.42 1.33 20.85
C ALA A 163 5.41 2.26 20.14
N ALA A 164 6.28 1.67 19.32
CA ALA A 164 7.10 2.40 18.36
C ALA A 164 6.66 2.00 16.94
N ALA A 165 6.42 3.00 16.10
CA ALA A 165 6.24 2.81 14.66
C ALA A 165 7.59 2.51 14.02
N VAL A 166 7.76 1.28 13.52
CA VAL A 166 8.96 0.88 12.78
C VAL A 166 8.55 0.55 11.35
N THR A 167 9.21 1.18 10.38
CA THR A 167 9.08 0.78 8.98
C THR A 167 9.75 -0.58 8.82
N ALA A 168 8.93 -1.59 8.56
CA ALA A 168 9.37 -2.97 8.43
C ALA A 168 9.44 -3.37 6.96
N PRO A 169 10.27 -4.37 6.58
CA PRO A 169 10.17 -4.97 5.26
C PRO A 169 8.73 -5.49 5.08
N VAL A 170 8.17 -5.20 3.92
CA VAL A 170 6.79 -5.55 3.59
C VAL A 170 6.81 -6.81 2.74
N GLU A 171 6.17 -7.85 3.25
CA GLU A 171 5.86 -9.07 2.52
C GLU A 171 4.68 -8.82 1.59
N SER A 172 4.66 -9.53 0.46
CA SER A 172 3.56 -9.45 -0.50
C SER A 172 3.14 -10.83 -0.97
N MET A 173 1.84 -11.01 -1.20
CA MET A 173 1.25 -12.21 -1.79
C MET A 173 0.21 -11.80 -2.81
N LEU A 174 0.20 -12.52 -3.94
CA LEU A 174 -0.80 -12.38 -4.99
C LEU A 174 -1.68 -13.62 -5.04
N ILE A 175 -2.99 -13.42 -5.18
CA ILE A 175 -3.96 -14.46 -5.47
C ILE A 175 -4.65 -14.10 -6.78
N TYR A 176 -4.38 -14.87 -7.83
CA TYR A 176 -5.04 -14.66 -9.11
C TYR A 176 -6.53 -15.00 -9.02
N VAL A 177 -7.36 -14.13 -9.57
CA VAL A 177 -8.81 -14.32 -9.68
C VAL A 177 -9.08 -14.88 -11.07
N ASN A 178 -9.60 -16.11 -11.12
CA ASN A 178 -9.99 -16.77 -12.35
C ASN A 178 -11.46 -17.19 -12.28
N GLN A 179 -12.00 -17.70 -13.39
CA GLN A 179 -13.41 -18.08 -13.48
C GLN A 179 -13.80 -19.16 -12.44
N GLU A 180 -12.85 -20.00 -12.04
CA GLU A 180 -13.07 -21.17 -11.18
C GLU A 180 -13.04 -20.82 -9.69
N ASN A 181 -12.28 -19.79 -9.30
CA ASN A 181 -12.07 -19.40 -7.91
C ASN A 181 -12.72 -18.06 -7.53
N ASN A 182 -13.45 -17.41 -8.45
CA ASN A 182 -14.14 -16.16 -8.15
C ASN A 182 -15.20 -16.38 -7.08
N GLY A 183 -15.07 -15.67 -5.96
CA GLY A 183 -15.95 -15.82 -4.82
C GLY A 183 -15.85 -14.63 -3.87
N PHE A 184 -16.83 -14.55 -2.97
CA PHE A 184 -16.87 -13.49 -1.96
C PHE A 184 -15.89 -13.73 -0.80
N ASN A 185 -15.59 -14.99 -0.49
CA ASN A 185 -14.79 -15.35 0.68
C ASN A 185 -13.38 -15.79 0.28
N TRP A 186 -12.39 -15.13 0.87
CA TRP A 186 -10.97 -15.35 0.65
C TRP A 186 -10.29 -15.69 1.97
N ILE A 187 -9.73 -16.90 2.05
CA ILE A 187 -9.06 -17.39 3.25
C ILE A 187 -7.63 -17.77 2.89
N LYS A 188 -6.65 -17.27 3.66
CA LYS A 188 -5.23 -17.58 3.50
C LYS A 188 -4.51 -17.60 4.84
N ASN A 189 -3.49 -18.44 4.94
CA ASN A 189 -2.53 -18.38 6.04
C ASN A 189 -1.33 -17.55 5.60
N LEU A 190 -1.00 -16.54 6.37
CA LEU A 190 0.07 -15.60 6.12
C LEU A 190 1.34 -16.07 6.84
N VAL A 191 2.39 -16.33 6.06
CA VAL A 191 3.72 -16.71 6.55
C VAL A 191 4.75 -15.82 5.83
N PRO A 192 5.58 -15.06 6.56
CA PRO A 192 5.68 -14.96 8.03
C PRO A 192 4.44 -14.33 8.68
N LEU A 193 4.25 -14.56 10.00
CA LEU A 193 3.08 -14.07 10.74
C LEU A 193 3.00 -12.53 10.68
N PRO A 194 1.80 -11.97 10.42
CA PRO A 194 1.62 -10.53 10.29
C PRO A 194 1.72 -9.81 11.64
N SER A 195 2.42 -8.67 11.64
CA SER A 195 2.41 -7.75 12.77
C SER A 195 1.05 -7.04 12.87
N PRO A 196 0.51 -6.81 14.08
CA PRO A 196 -0.75 -6.10 14.26
C PRO A 196 -0.78 -4.74 13.55
N GLY A 197 -1.81 -4.53 12.71
CA GLY A 197 -2.07 -3.28 11.99
C GLY A 197 -1.34 -3.15 10.66
N SER A 198 -0.56 -4.17 10.27
CA SER A 198 0.27 -4.10 9.06
C SER A 198 -0.39 -4.69 7.81
N LEU A 199 -1.40 -5.53 7.95
CA LEU A 199 -2.03 -6.26 6.84
C LEU A 199 -2.96 -5.35 6.03
N GLN A 200 -2.79 -5.40 4.71
CA GLN A 200 -3.69 -4.79 3.74
C GLN A 200 -4.10 -5.84 2.71
N PHE A 201 -5.39 -5.85 2.38
CA PHE A 201 -6.01 -6.69 1.36
C PHE A 201 -6.57 -5.76 0.28
N SER A 202 -6.08 -5.86 -0.95
CA SER A 202 -6.55 -5.05 -2.08
C SER A 202 -7.07 -5.92 -3.21
N TYR A 203 -8.22 -5.56 -3.76
CA TYR A 203 -8.85 -6.29 -4.85
C TYR A 203 -9.46 -5.33 -5.88
N LEU A 204 -9.65 -5.81 -7.11
CA LEU A 204 -10.18 -5.02 -8.23
C LEU A 204 -11.63 -5.38 -8.49
N VAL A 205 -12.46 -4.36 -8.65
CA VAL A 205 -13.85 -4.49 -9.10
C VAL A 205 -14.09 -3.41 -10.14
N GLN A 206 -14.53 -3.80 -11.34
CA GLN A 206 -14.75 -2.89 -12.46
C GLN A 206 -13.55 -1.97 -12.72
N ASN A 207 -12.33 -2.51 -12.61
CA ASN A 207 -11.07 -1.79 -12.77
C ASN A 207 -10.80 -0.69 -11.72
N GLN A 208 -11.50 -0.71 -10.58
CA GLN A 208 -11.24 0.13 -9.40
C GLN A 208 -10.68 -0.70 -8.25
N VAL A 209 -9.66 -0.19 -7.55
CA VAL A 209 -9.02 -0.87 -6.43
C VAL A 209 -9.75 -0.54 -5.14
N TYR A 210 -10.16 -1.60 -4.43
CA TYR A 210 -10.75 -1.53 -3.09
C TYR A 210 -9.77 -2.15 -2.11
N THR A 211 -9.52 -1.46 -0.99
CA THR A 211 -8.56 -1.90 0.03
C THR A 211 -9.23 -2.04 1.39
N LEU A 212 -9.06 -3.20 2.01
CA LEU A 212 -9.36 -3.45 3.41
C LEU A 212 -8.04 -3.42 4.21
N ARG A 213 -8.02 -2.66 5.30
CA ARG A 213 -6.84 -2.52 6.17
C ARG A 213 -7.12 -3.10 7.53
N ASP A 214 -6.15 -3.82 8.06
CA ASP A 214 -6.16 -4.28 9.44
C ASP A 214 -6.11 -3.08 10.41
N ASN A 215 -7.02 -3.06 11.37
CA ASN A 215 -7.07 -2.03 12.41
C ASN A 215 -6.14 -2.31 13.60
N GLY A 216 -5.34 -3.38 13.56
CA GLY A 216 -4.44 -3.78 14.65
C GLY A 216 -5.11 -4.60 15.74
N ALA A 217 -6.43 -4.75 15.68
CA ALA A 217 -7.21 -5.62 16.56
C ALA A 217 -7.61 -6.94 15.90
N GLY A 218 -7.10 -7.22 14.70
CA GLY A 218 -7.42 -8.41 13.92
C GLY A 218 -8.68 -8.25 13.08
N GLN A 219 -9.13 -7.01 12.81
CA GLN A 219 -10.26 -6.75 11.91
C GLN A 219 -9.78 -5.98 10.69
N LEU A 220 -10.09 -6.48 9.49
CA LEU A 220 -9.89 -5.76 8.24
C LEU A 220 -11.14 -4.98 7.86
N ARG A 221 -10.96 -3.69 7.57
CA ARG A 221 -12.06 -2.81 7.16
C ARG A 221 -11.62 -1.86 6.04
N GLY A 222 -12.54 -1.56 5.13
CA GLY A 222 -12.36 -0.53 4.12
C GLY A 222 -12.70 0.86 4.65
N SER A 223 -12.49 1.88 3.82
CA SER A 223 -12.99 3.23 4.09
C SER A 223 -14.52 3.30 4.11
N ASP A 224 -15.17 2.37 3.41
CA ASP A 224 -16.62 2.16 3.44
C ASP A 224 -16.90 0.69 3.79
N SER A 225 -17.94 0.46 4.59
CA SER A 225 -18.44 -0.88 4.94
C SER A 225 -18.82 -1.74 3.72
N SER A 226 -19.21 -1.10 2.62
CA SER A 226 -19.55 -1.76 1.36
C SER A 226 -18.35 -2.39 0.65
N PHE A 227 -17.11 -2.06 1.05
CA PHE A 227 -15.90 -2.65 0.45
C PHE A 227 -15.66 -4.08 0.97
N GLY A 228 -16.39 -4.49 2.00
CA GLY A 228 -16.23 -5.78 2.64
C GLY A 228 -15.60 -5.67 4.03
N SER A 229 -15.39 -6.84 4.62
CA SER A 229 -14.90 -6.97 5.98
C SER A 229 -14.11 -8.25 6.12
N GLY A 230 -13.17 -8.28 7.06
CA GLY A 230 -12.43 -9.49 7.35
C GLY A 230 -11.82 -9.50 8.74
N SER A 231 -11.09 -10.56 9.02
CA SER A 231 -10.31 -10.71 10.24
C SER A 231 -8.97 -11.37 9.96
N VAL A 232 -8.00 -11.08 10.81
CA VAL A 232 -6.71 -11.76 10.85
C VAL A 232 -6.39 -12.17 12.28
N ASP A 233 -5.96 -13.42 12.43
CA ASP A 233 -5.42 -13.95 13.67
C ASP A 233 -3.88 -13.84 13.61
N TYR A 234 -3.30 -13.08 14.53
CA TYR A 234 -1.85 -12.84 14.57
C TYR A 234 -1.05 -14.03 15.13
N GLU A 235 -1.69 -14.93 15.87
CA GLU A 235 -1.03 -16.12 16.42
C GLU A 235 -0.93 -17.23 15.36
N THR A 236 -2.01 -17.43 14.59
CA THR A 236 -2.05 -18.47 13.56
C THR A 236 -1.69 -17.96 12.16
N GLY A 237 -1.75 -16.65 11.93
CA GLY A 237 -1.60 -16.03 10.62
C GLY A 237 -2.82 -16.21 9.71
N THR A 238 -3.93 -16.72 10.24
CA THR A 238 -5.13 -17.00 9.46
C THR A 238 -5.85 -15.69 9.12
N MET A 239 -5.95 -15.36 7.85
CA MET A 239 -6.75 -14.28 7.32
C MET A 239 -8.03 -14.84 6.70
N ALA A 240 -9.17 -14.25 7.04
CA ALA A 240 -10.46 -14.51 6.41
C ALA A 240 -11.11 -13.18 6.01
N VAL A 241 -11.37 -12.99 4.72
CA VAL A 241 -11.94 -11.76 4.17
C VAL A 241 -13.17 -12.09 3.35
N THR A 242 -14.24 -11.33 3.55
CA THR A 242 -15.42 -11.29 2.69
C THR A 242 -15.44 -9.95 1.95
N VAL A 243 -15.25 -9.99 0.64
CA VAL A 243 -15.30 -8.79 -0.20
C VAL A 243 -16.74 -8.30 -0.37
N GLY A 244 -16.93 -7.00 -0.62
CA GLY A 244 -18.26 -6.44 -0.83
C GLY A 244 -18.87 -6.73 -2.20
N GLU A 245 -18.03 -6.93 -3.20
CA GLU A 245 -18.39 -7.25 -4.57
C GLU A 245 -17.38 -8.25 -5.14
N LEU A 246 -17.78 -9.05 -6.14
CA LEU A 246 -16.90 -10.03 -6.75
C LEU A 246 -15.73 -9.34 -7.46
N ALA A 247 -14.54 -9.89 -7.27
CA ALA A 247 -13.36 -9.39 -7.94
C ALA A 247 -13.41 -9.67 -9.45
N ASP A 248 -12.76 -8.82 -10.23
CA ASP A 248 -12.69 -8.95 -11.68
C ASP A 248 -11.95 -10.24 -12.08
N VAL A 249 -12.56 -11.07 -12.93
CA VAL A 249 -11.91 -12.28 -13.46
C VAL A 249 -10.73 -11.87 -14.35
N GLY A 250 -9.58 -12.50 -14.15
CA GLY A 250 -8.32 -12.15 -14.81
C GLY A 250 -7.51 -11.09 -14.06
N SER A 251 -8.01 -10.57 -12.93
CA SER A 251 -7.26 -9.70 -12.02
C SER A 251 -6.51 -10.51 -10.94
N ALA A 252 -5.92 -9.81 -9.98
CA ALA A 252 -5.31 -10.43 -8.80
C ALA A 252 -5.66 -9.64 -7.54
N ILE A 253 -5.84 -10.37 -6.45
CA ILE A 253 -5.90 -9.83 -5.09
C ILE A 253 -4.47 -9.69 -4.60
N LEU A 254 -4.13 -8.49 -4.12
CA LEU A 254 -2.84 -8.17 -3.54
C LEU A 254 -2.96 -8.11 -2.01
N LEU A 255 -2.14 -8.89 -1.35
CA LEU A 255 -1.94 -8.87 0.09
C LEU A 255 -0.56 -8.27 0.38
N THR A 256 -0.50 -7.37 1.35
CA THR A 256 0.76 -6.83 1.85
C THR A 256 0.74 -6.77 3.36
N TRP A 257 1.80 -7.22 4.03
CA TRP A 257 1.90 -7.15 5.49
C TRP A 257 3.36 -7.10 5.92
N SER A 258 3.61 -6.71 7.16
CA SER A 258 4.95 -6.78 7.72
C SER A 258 5.03 -7.89 8.75
N ASN A 259 6.20 -8.50 8.86
CA ASN A 259 6.45 -9.46 9.93
C ASN A 259 6.62 -8.74 11.29
N MET A 260 6.41 -9.46 12.37
CA MET A 260 6.70 -8.94 13.70
C MET A 260 8.21 -8.69 13.84
N ILE A 261 8.64 -7.43 13.76
CA ILE A 261 10.04 -7.08 14.07
C ILE A 261 10.22 -7.15 15.58
N THR A 262 11.09 -8.04 16.03
CA THR A 262 11.66 -7.97 17.38
C THR A 262 12.61 -6.79 17.43
N ALA A 263 12.13 -5.62 17.86
CA ALA A 263 13.01 -4.49 18.16
C ALA A 263 13.72 -4.75 19.50
N GLN A 264 15.05 -4.56 19.53
CA GLN A 264 15.80 -4.65 20.77
C GLN A 264 15.70 -3.35 21.57
N GLU A 265 15.46 -3.49 22.86
CA GLU A 265 15.32 -2.39 23.82
C GLU A 265 16.70 -1.75 24.12
N ARG A 266 16.71 -0.43 24.34
CA ARG A 266 17.85 0.32 24.90
C ARG A 266 17.51 1.04 26.21
N SER A 267 16.27 0.93 26.69
CA SER A 267 15.75 1.61 27.89
C SER A 267 16.40 1.11 29.21
N GLY A 268 17.18 0.03 29.18
CA GLY A 268 18.04 -0.40 30.30
C GLY A 268 19.54 -0.12 30.11
N LEU A 269 19.97 0.48 29.00
CA LEU A 269 21.39 0.77 28.80
C LEU A 269 21.79 2.00 29.61
N THR A 270 22.73 1.81 30.54
CA THR A 270 23.40 2.93 31.21
C THR A 270 24.06 3.81 30.16
N ILE A 271 23.44 4.95 29.84
CA ILE A 271 24.10 5.98 29.04
C ILE A 271 25.15 6.60 29.95
N ASN A 272 26.41 6.22 29.75
CA ASN A 272 27.52 6.87 30.41
C ASN A 272 27.46 8.37 30.10
N LYS A 273 27.66 9.21 31.13
CA LYS A 273 27.74 10.66 30.93
C LYS A 273 28.77 10.94 29.85
N ALA A 274 28.44 11.84 28.93
CA ALA A 274 29.42 12.34 27.97
C ALA A 274 30.61 12.91 28.77
N TYR A 275 31.80 12.35 28.55
CA TYR A 275 33.04 12.88 29.09
C TYR A 275 34.00 13.16 27.94
N ILE A 276 34.81 14.19 28.10
CA ILE A 276 35.97 14.46 27.25
C ILE A 276 37.17 13.97 28.04
N GLU A 277 37.93 13.04 27.48
CA GLU A 277 39.19 12.59 28.05
C GLU A 277 40.26 13.62 27.68
N ILE A 278 40.79 14.34 28.67
CA ILE A 278 41.94 15.23 28.46
C ILE A 278 43.18 14.43 28.86
N PRO A 279 44.01 13.97 27.91
CA PRO A 279 45.24 13.28 28.23
C PRO A 279 46.18 14.23 28.97
N VAL A 280 46.70 13.79 30.12
CA VAL A 280 47.47 14.62 31.07
C VAL A 280 48.86 15.04 30.52
N ASN A 281 49.21 14.66 29.28
CA ASN A 281 50.52 14.92 28.70
C ASN A 281 50.53 15.89 27.51
N ASP A 282 49.37 16.39 27.07
CA ASP A 282 49.37 17.46 26.07
C ASP A 282 49.16 18.80 26.78
N SER A 283 50.25 19.58 26.79
CA SER A 283 50.21 20.98 27.21
C SER A 283 49.35 21.77 26.21
N ILE A 284 48.42 22.59 26.71
CA ILE A 284 47.75 23.64 25.90
C ILE A 284 48.78 24.61 25.35
#